data_AF-A0AAW1NFY7-F1
#
_entry.id   AF-A0AAW1NFY7-F1
#
_cell.length_a   1.000
_cell.length_b   1.000
_cell.length_c   1.000
_cell.angle_alpha   90.00
_cell.angle_beta   90.00
_cell.angle_gamma   90.00
#
_symmetry.space_group_name_H-M   'P 1'
#
loop_
_entity.id
_entity.type
_entity.pdbx_description
1 polymer ?
#
loop_
_entity_poly.entity_id
_entity_poly.type
_entity_poly.pdbx_seq_one_letter_code
_entity_poly.pdbx_strand_id
1 'polypeptide(L)'
;MGSNTEATEIPKMPLKIVFLTLPIAGHMLHIVDTASTFAIHGVECTIITTPANVPFIEKSISATNTTIRQFLSIRLVDFPHEAVGLPPGVENFSAVTCPDMRPKI
;
A
#
# COMPACT_ATOMS: atom_id res chain seq x y z
N MET A 1 50.41 -22.36 5.02
CA MET A 1 49.36 -23.27 4.48
C MET A 1 48.27 -23.36 5.53
N GLY A 2 47.04 -22.98 5.19
CA GLY A 2 45.85 -23.05 6.06
C GLY A 2 45.71 -21.86 7.02
N SER A 3 44.57 -21.18 7.15
CA SER A 3 43.26 -21.32 6.52
C SER A 3 42.53 -20.00 6.80
N ASN A 4 42.23 -19.21 5.78
CA ASN A 4 41.30 -18.10 5.93
C ASN A 4 39.91 -18.71 6.10
N THR A 5 39.41 -18.69 7.32
CA THR A 5 38.01 -18.96 7.61
C THR A 5 37.22 -17.79 7.03
N GLU A 6 36.82 -17.94 5.76
CA GLU A 6 35.89 -17.05 5.10
C GLU A 6 34.55 -17.21 5.82
N ALA A 7 34.25 -16.28 6.73
CA ALA A 7 32.93 -16.19 7.34
C ALA A 7 31.93 -16.06 6.20
N THR A 8 31.03 -17.04 6.10
CA THR A 8 30.01 -17.06 5.06
C THR A 8 29.11 -15.84 5.27
N GLU A 9 29.32 -14.79 4.49
CA GLU A 9 28.53 -13.56 4.56
C GLU A 9 27.09 -13.94 4.22
N ILE A 10 26.20 -13.84 5.21
CA ILE A 10 24.78 -14.13 5.01
C ILE A 10 24.29 -13.13 3.95
N PRO A 11 23.70 -13.58 2.83
CA PRO A 11 23.21 -12.69 1.81
C PRO A 11 22.27 -11.67 2.45
N LYS A 12 22.62 -10.39 2.34
CA LYS A 12 21.78 -9.30 2.85
C LYS A 12 20.49 -9.28 2.03
N MET A 13 19.43 -9.89 2.55
CA MET A 13 18.13 -9.88 1.90
C MET A 13 17.55 -8.46 1.96
N PRO A 14 17.11 -7.88 0.83
CA PRO A 14 16.53 -6.55 0.81
C PRO A 14 15.21 -6.56 1.61
N LEU A 15 15.05 -5.58 2.51
CA LEU A 15 13.82 -5.41 3.26
C LEU A 15 12.70 -5.00 2.31
N LYS A 16 11.53 -5.64 2.46
CA LYS A 16 10.30 -5.28 1.75
C LYS A 16 9.19 -5.05 2.77
N ILE A 17 8.42 -3.98 2.59
CA ILE A 17 7.33 -3.62 3.51
C ILE A 17 6.03 -3.56 2.73
N VAL A 18 4.99 -4.18 3.30
CA VAL A 18 3.64 -4.15 2.75
C VAL A 18 2.74 -3.34 3.67
N PHE A 19 2.05 -2.37 3.11
CA PHE A 19 1.06 -1.54 3.79
C PHE A 19 -0.33 -1.94 3.32
N LEU A 20 -1.24 -2.15 4.26
CA LEU A 20 -2.65 -2.37 3.97
C LEU A 20 -3.44 -1.14 4.43
N THR A 21 -4.15 -0.50 3.51
CA THR A 21 -4.92 0.72 3.83
C THR A 21 -6.30 0.37 4.37
N LEU A 22 -6.72 1.03 5.45
CA LEU A 22 -8.15 1.13 5.76
C LEU A 22 -8.82 2.06 4.73
N PRO A 23 -10.01 1.73 4.21
CA PRO A 23 -10.66 2.44 3.10
C PRO A 23 -11.35 3.75 3.57
N ILE A 24 -10.58 4.61 4.24
CA ILE A 24 -11.01 5.92 4.73
C ILE A 24 -10.08 6.97 4.10
N ALA A 25 -10.66 7.97 3.44
CA ALA A 25 -9.90 9.00 2.71
C ALA A 25 -8.77 9.63 3.54
N GLY A 26 -9.01 9.92 4.83
CA GLY A 26 -7.99 10.46 5.73
C GLY A 26 -6.82 9.50 5.99
N HIS A 27 -7.06 8.20 6.13
CA HIS A 27 -6.02 7.21 6.45
C HIS A 27 -5.14 6.83 5.25
N MET A 28 -5.69 6.89 4.03
CA MET A 28 -4.94 6.50 2.83
C MET A 28 -3.75 7.43 2.53
N LEU A 29 -3.87 8.73 2.85
CA LEU A 29 -2.78 9.68 2.64
C LEU A 29 -1.60 9.41 3.58
N HIS A 30 -1.88 9.09 4.85
CA HIS A 30 -0.86 8.75 5.85
C HIS A 30 -0.03 7.52 5.48
N ILE A 31 -0.62 6.55 4.78
CA ILE A 31 0.09 5.33 4.37
C ILE A 31 1.13 5.65 3.29
N VAL A 32 0.83 6.53 2.34
CA VAL A 32 1.79 6.92 1.31
C VAL A 32 2.96 7.69 1.91
N ASP A 33 2.72 8.58 2.87
CA ASP A 33 3.79 9.30 3.58
C ASP A 33 4.70 8.34 4.37
N THR A 34 4.10 7.36 5.05
CA THR A 34 4.84 6.34 5.80
C THR A 34 5.67 5.47 4.86
N ALA A 35 5.08 4.98 3.78
CA ALA A 35 5.79 4.20 2.77
C ALA A 35 6.92 5.01 2.13
N SER A 36 6.68 6.29 1.83
CA SER A 36 7.70 7.20 1.28
C SER A 36 8.89 7.36 2.21
N THR A 37 8.66 7.40 3.53
CA THR A 37 9.72 7.48 4.54
C THR A 37 10.68 6.29 4.47
N PHE A 38 10.15 5.08 4.29
CA PHE A 38 10.97 3.88 4.08
C PHE A 38 11.63 3.87 2.70
N ALA A 39 10.90 4.28 1.67
CA ALA A 39 11.39 4.33 0.30
C ALA A 39 12.58 5.29 0.09
N ILE A 40 12.66 6.40 0.84
CA ILE A 40 13.84 7.29 0.83
C ILE A 40 15.13 6.55 1.22
N HIS A 41 15.02 5.48 2.00
CA HIS A 41 16.13 4.63 2.42
C HIS A 41 16.35 3.42 1.50
N GLY A 42 15.71 3.40 0.31
CA GLY A 42 15.84 2.33 -0.68
C GLY A 42 15.05 1.06 -0.35
N VAL A 43 14.08 1.13 0.56
CA VAL A 43 13.21 0.00 0.93
C VAL A 43 12.05 -0.10 -0.05
N GLU A 44 11.87 -1.27 -0.66
CA GLU A 44 10.72 -1.55 -1.53
C GLU A 44 9.43 -1.62 -0.70
N CYS A 45 8.47 -0.78 -1.05
CA CYS A 45 7.19 -0.67 -0.36
C CYS A 45 6.03 -0.97 -1.31
N THR A 46 5.09 -1.81 -0.86
CA THR A 46 3.86 -2.12 -1.59
C THR A 46 2.66 -1.67 -0.79
N ILE A 47 1.77 -0.92 -1.42
CA ILE A 47 0.50 -0.47 -0.85
C ILE A 47 -0.61 -1.34 -1.43
N ILE A 48 -1.24 -2.14 -0.58
CA ILE A 48 -2.42 -2.93 -0.93
C ILE A 48 -3.67 -2.08 -0.76
N THR A 49 -4.49 -2.03 -1.80
CA THR A 49 -5.75 -1.28 -1.82
C THR A 49 -6.76 -1.90 -2.79
N THR A 50 -7.95 -1.33 -2.86
CA THR A 50 -9.03 -1.79 -3.76
C THR A 50 -9.19 -0.85 -4.96
N PRO A 51 -9.80 -1.29 -6.08
CA PRO A 51 -9.92 -0.50 -7.31
C PRO A 51 -10.50 0.92 -7.11
N ALA A 52 -11.55 1.08 -6.30
CA ALA A 52 -12.17 2.39 -6.07
C ALA A 52 -11.28 3.35 -5.25
N ASN A 53 -10.26 2.83 -4.56
CA ASN A 53 -9.35 3.59 -3.71
C ASN A 53 -8.05 3.99 -4.43
N VAL A 54 -7.75 3.40 -5.60
CA VAL A 54 -6.54 3.66 -6.39
C VAL A 54 -6.30 5.15 -6.67
N PRO A 55 -7.31 5.95 -7.11
CA PRO A 55 -7.06 7.34 -7.46
C PRO A 55 -6.53 8.19 -6.30
N PHE A 56 -6.89 7.85 -5.06
CA PHE A 56 -6.39 8.56 -3.87
C PHE A 56 -4.91 8.28 -3.64
N ILE A 57 -4.48 7.03 -3.80
CA ILE A 57 -3.09 6.60 -3.60
C ILE A 57 -2.21 7.07 -4.76
N GLU A 58 -2.66 6.91 -6.01
CA GLU A 58 -1.91 7.37 -7.18
C GLU A 58 -1.66 8.87 -7.15
N LYS A 59 -2.68 9.66 -6.79
CA LYS A 59 -2.53 11.11 -6.64
C LYS A 59 -1.44 11.44 -5.64
N SER A 60 -1.42 10.76 -4.49
CA SER A 60 -0.40 10.99 -3.46
C SER A 60 0.99 10.53 -3.90
N ILE A 61 1.13 9.34 -4.49
CA ILE A 61 2.41 8.84 -5.03
C ILE A 61 2.95 9.78 -6.10
N SER A 62 2.09 10.32 -6.98
CA SER A 62 2.51 11.22 -8.06
C SER A 62 3.12 12.53 -7.54
N ALA A 63 2.76 12.95 -6.33
CA ALA A 63 3.31 14.13 -5.67
C ALA A 63 4.69 13.88 -5.01
N THR A 64 5.12 12.62 -4.89
CA THR A 64 6.43 12.26 -4.32
C THR A 64 7.55 12.41 -5.35
N ASN A 65 8.79 12.57 -4.87
CA ASN A 65 9.97 12.71 -5.74
C ASN A 65 10.17 11.44 -6.61
N THR A 66 10.52 11.61 -7.89
CA THR A 66 10.73 10.51 -8.85
C THR A 66 11.69 9.44 -8.35
N THR A 67 12.73 9.81 -7.61
CA THR A 67 13.71 8.86 -7.03
C THR A 67 13.09 7.99 -5.93
N ILE A 68 12.07 8.47 -5.23
CA ILE A 68 11.33 7.70 -4.21
C ILE A 68 10.30 6.80 -4.89
N ARG A 69 9.62 7.31 -5.93
CA ARG A 69 8.52 6.61 -6.64
C ARG A 69 8.90 5.23 -7.15
N GLN A 70 10.16 5.01 -7.55
CA GLN A 70 10.61 3.70 -8.04
C GLN A 70 10.56 2.59 -6.97
N PHE A 71 10.52 2.96 -5.69
CA PHE A 71 10.42 2.03 -4.56
C PHE A 71 8.98 1.85 -4.06
N LEU A 72 8.00 2.53 -4.66
CA LEU A 72 6.60 2.45 -4.29
C LEU A 72 5.81 1.68 -5.36
N SER A 73 5.02 0.71 -4.92
CA SER A 73 4.14 -0.09 -5.78
C SER A 73 2.72 -0.14 -5.22
N ILE A 74 1.72 -0.24 -6.10
CA ILE A 74 0.32 -0.47 -5.72
C ILE A 74 -0.03 -1.92 -6.07
N ARG A 75 -0.68 -2.62 -5.13
CA ARG A 75 -1.25 -3.95 -5.34
C ARG A 75 -2.76 -3.87 -5.14
N LEU A 76 -3.50 -4.27 -6.16
CA LEU A 76 -4.96 -4.31 -6.09
C LEU A 76 -5.46 -5.61 -5.48
N VAL A 77 -6.50 -5.50 -4.67
CA VAL A 77 -7.33 -6.60 -4.18
C VAL A 77 -8.80 -6.27 -4.46
N ASP A 78 -9.53 -7.23 -5.00
CA ASP A 78 -10.94 -7.03 -5.32
C ASP A 78 -11.76 -6.93 -4.04
N PHE A 79 -12.59 -5.89 -3.95
CA PHE A 79 -13.54 -5.76 -2.85
C PHE A 79 -14.80 -6.58 -3.16
N PRO A 80 -15.27 -7.44 -2.23
CA PRO A 80 -16.34 -8.39 -2.48
C PRO A 80 -17.74 -7.74 -2.43
N HIS A 81 -17.95 -6.66 -3.19
CA HIS A 81 -19.16 -5.83 -3.13
C HIS A 81 -20.46 -6.63 -3.32
N GLU A 82 -20.48 -7.59 -4.26
CA GLU A 82 -21.66 -8.43 -4.52
C GLU A 82 -22.03 -9.27 -3.28
N ALA A 83 -21.03 -9.87 -2.63
CA ALA A 83 -21.23 -10.75 -1.49
C ALA A 83 -21.77 -10.01 -0.24
N VAL A 84 -21.47 -8.71 -0.13
CA VAL A 84 -21.97 -7.86 0.95
C VAL A 84 -23.20 -7.03 0.56
N GLY A 85 -23.66 -7.15 -0.69
CA GLY A 85 -24.81 -6.40 -1.21
C GLY A 85 -24.55 -4.89 -1.26
N LEU A 86 -23.37 -4.50 -1.75
CA LEU A 86 -23.00 -3.12 -2.06
C LEU A 86 -22.95 -2.90 -3.58
N PRO A 87 -23.27 -1.69 -4.07
CA PRO A 87 -23.06 -1.35 -5.47
C PRO A 87 -21.57 -1.40 -5.87
N PRO A 88 -21.25 -1.69 -7.14
CA PRO A 88 -19.88 -1.61 -7.63
C PRO A 88 -19.26 -0.24 -7.36
N GLY A 89 -18.00 -0.22 -6.90
CA GLY A 89 -17.27 1.01 -6.61
C GLY A 89 -17.53 1.63 -5.23
N VAL A 90 -18.46 1.09 -4.44
CA VAL A 90 -18.66 1.51 -3.04
C VAL A 90 -17.72 0.69 -2.16
N GLU A 91 -16.45 1.10 -2.13
CA GLU A 91 -15.36 0.42 -1.40
C GLU A 91 -14.64 1.38 -0.43
N ASN A 92 -15.19 2.58 -0.22
CA ASN A 92 -14.65 3.61 0.66
C ASN A 92 -15.75 4.16 1.57
N PHE A 93 -15.41 4.43 2.84
CA PHE A 93 -16.37 5.02 3.79
C PHE A 93 -16.94 6.37 3.32
N SER A 94 -16.23 7.12 2.49
CA SER A 94 -16.72 8.37 1.88
C SER A 94 -17.76 8.16 0.78
N ALA A 95 -17.88 6.95 0.21
CA ALA A 95 -18.87 6.60 -0.81
C ALA A 95 -20.19 6.09 -0.21
N VAL A 96 -20.26 5.95 1.12
CA VAL A 96 -21.46 5.52 1.85
C VAL A 96 -22.52 6.61 1.80
N THR A 97 -23.70 6.30 1.25
CA THR A 97 -24.83 7.23 1.14
C THR A 97 -25.99 6.92 2.07
N CYS A 98 -26.02 5.74 2.70
CA CYS A 98 -27.00 5.38 3.72
C CYS A 98 -26.38 4.57 4.87
N PRO A 99 -26.99 4.57 6.08
CA PRO A 99 -26.44 3.90 7.26
C PRO A 99 -26.15 2.40 7.08
N ASP A 100 -26.99 1.69 6.32
CA ASP A 100 -26.90 0.24 6.13
C ASP A 100 -25.70 -0.21 5.28
N MET A 101 -25.06 0.72 4.56
CA MET A 101 -23.85 0.44 3.79
C MET A 101 -22.58 0.43 4.65
N ARG A 102 -22.56 1.19 5.75
CA ARG A 102 -21.37 1.36 6.59
C ARG A 102 -20.82 0.05 7.18
N PRO A 103 -21.63 -0.89 7.70
CA PRO A 103 -21.10 -2.16 8.25
C PRO A 103 -20.66 -3.16 7.17
N LYS A 104 -20.84 -2.83 5.88
CA LYS A 104 -20.51 -3.70 4.75
C LYS A 104 -19.16 -3.35 4.10
N ILE A 105 -18.57 -2.22 4.50
CA ILE A 105 -17.22 -1.75 4.13
C ILE A 105 -16.23 -2.23 5.19
#